data_AF-A0A6I1JFI9-F1
#
_entry.id   AF-A0A6I1JFI9-F1
#
_cell.length_a   1.000
_cell.length_b   1.000
_cell.length_c   1.000
_cell.angle_alpha   90.00
_cell.angle_beta   90.00
_cell.angle_gamma   90.00
#
_symmetry.space_group_name_H-M   'P 1'
#
loop_
_entity.id
_entity.type
_entity.pdbx_description
1 polymer ?
#
loop_
_entity_poly.entity_id
_entity_poly.type
_entity_poly.pdbx_seq_one_letter_code
_entity_poly.pdbx_strand_id
1 'polypeptide(L)' 'MATQPRSTPPANISRIREDATVENGLAFWCVSDNLRKGAALNAVQIAEVLVNRKLIQPRAKAAA' A
#
# COMPACT_ATOMS: atom_id res chain seq x y z
N MET A 1 -4.65 -23.42 12.66
CA MET A 1 -3.93 -22.14 12.84
C MET A 1 -4.78 -21.06 12.19
N ALA A 2 -5.64 -20.39 12.96
CA ALA A 2 -6.69 -19.51 12.45
C ALA A 2 -6.10 -18.15 12.05
N THR A 3 -6.14 -17.82 10.76
CA THR A 3 -5.89 -16.45 10.29
C THR A 3 -7.10 -15.60 10.63
N GLN A 4 -6.98 -14.73 11.64
CA GLN A 4 -7.94 -13.66 11.89
C GLN A 4 -8.14 -12.82 10.60
N PRO A 5 -9.37 -12.33 10.32
CA PRO A 5 -9.60 -11.41 9.23
C PRO A 5 -8.87 -10.09 9.53
N ARG A 6 -7.68 -9.93 8.95
CA ARG A 6 -6.86 -8.73 9.12
C ARG A 6 -7.54 -7.59 8.37
N SER A 7 -7.92 -6.55 9.10
CA SER A 7 -8.67 -5.37 8.63
C SER A 7 -8.02 -4.61 7.46
N THR A 8 -6.77 -4.91 7.11
CA THR A 8 -6.08 -4.32 5.97
C THR A 8 -5.42 -5.44 5.15
N PRO A 9 -5.61 -5.47 3.82
CA PRO A 9 -4.97 -6.48 2.99
C PRO A 9 -3.44 -6.39 3.20
N PRO A 10 -2.74 -7.48 3.52
CA PRO A 10 -1.29 -7.47 3.69
C PRO A 10 -0.58 -7.55 2.32
N ALA A 11 0.59 -6.91 2.19
CA ALA A 11 1.56 -7.31 1.18
C ALA A 11 2.41 -8.42 1.80
N ASN A 12 2.48 -9.58 1.13
CA ASN A 12 3.18 -10.74 1.67
C ASN A 12 4.61 -10.74 1.11
N ILE A 13 5.60 -10.76 2.02
CA ILE A 13 7.01 -10.85 1.68
C ILE A 13 7.51 -12.23 2.08
N SER A 14 8.27 -12.88 1.20
CA SER A 14 8.87 -14.20 1.43
C SER A 14 10.21 -14.33 0.72
N ARG A 15 10.94 -15.42 0.95
CA ARG A 15 12.18 -15.77 0.24
C ARG A 15 13.26 -14.67 0.31
N ILE A 16 13.39 -14.04 1.47
CA ILE A 16 14.42 -13.03 1.75
C ILE A 16 15.78 -13.74 1.78
N ARG A 17 16.71 -13.28 0.94
CA ARG A 17 18.06 -13.81 0.81
C ARG A 17 19.03 -12.69 0.47
N GLU A 18 20.27 -12.80 0.95
CA GLU A 18 21.37 -11.97 0.47
C GLU A 18 21.72 -12.38 -0.96
N ASP A 19 21.90 -11.39 -1.82
CA ASP A 19 22.30 -11.58 -3.20
C ASP A 19 23.81 -11.85 -3.25
N ALA A 20 24.18 -12.95 -3.90
CA ALA A 20 25.59 -13.34 -4.03
C ALA A 20 26.34 -12.51 -5.09
N THR A 21 25.65 -11.68 -5.87
CA THR A 21 26.22 -10.93 -7.00
C THR A 21 26.50 -9.46 -6.72
N VAL A 22 25.92 -8.89 -5.66
CA VAL A 22 26.03 -7.46 -5.32
C VAL A 22 26.38 -7.32 -3.85
N GLU A 23 27.41 -6.52 -3.52
CA GLU A 23 27.75 -6.20 -2.14
C GLU A 23 26.56 -5.45 -1.49
N ASN A 24 25.99 -6.01 -0.43
CA ASN A 24 24.73 -5.59 0.23
C ASN A 24 23.45 -5.78 -0.60
N GLY A 25 23.45 -6.65 -1.62
CA GLY A 25 22.24 -6.96 -2.37
C GLY A 25 21.26 -7.80 -1.54
N LEU A 26 19.97 -7.45 -1.59
CA LEU A 26 18.90 -8.17 -0.91
C LEU A 26 17.83 -8.57 -1.93
N ALA A 27 17.66 -9.88 -2.13
CA ALA A 27 16.60 -10.41 -2.97
C ALA A 27 15.45 -10.93 -2.10
N PHE A 28 14.22 -10.58 -2.45
CA PHE A 28 13.02 -11.11 -1.79
C PHE A 28 11.86 -11.18 -2.77
N TRP A 29 10.88 -12.02 -2.44
CA TRP A 29 9.67 -12.21 -3.23
C TRP A 29 8.51 -11.48 -2.57
N CYS A 30 7.96 -10.48 -3.26
CA CYS A 30 6.81 -9.70 -2.83
C CYS A 30 5.58 -10.12 -3.63
N VAL A 31 4.52 -10.53 -2.93
CA VAL A 31 3.22 -10.83 -3.54
C VAL A 31 2.17 -9.96 -2.87
N SER A 32 1.46 -9.18 -3.68
CA SER A 32 0.33 -8.38 -3.23
C SER A 32 -0.84 -8.54 -4.19
N ASP A 33 -2.05 -8.26 -3.69
CA ASP A 33 -3.23 -8.10 -4.52
C ASP A 33 -3.17 -6.71 -5.17
N ASN A 34 -2.90 -6.70 -6.47
CA ASN A 34 -2.68 -5.49 -7.25
C ASN A 34 -3.94 -4.61 -7.34
N LEU A 35 -5.14 -5.19 -7.31
CA LEU A 35 -6.40 -4.43 -7.35
C LEU A 35 -6.77 -3.90 -5.97
N ARG A 36 -6.66 -4.74 -4.93
CA ARG A 36 -7.13 -4.40 -3.59
C ARG A 36 -6.13 -3.54 -2.80
N LYS A 37 -4.84 -3.89 -2.80
CA LYS A 37 -3.78 -3.10 -2.15
C LYS A 37 -3.12 -2.14 -3.14
N GLY A 38 -2.84 -2.59 -4.37
CA GLY A 38 -2.08 -1.83 -5.36
C GLY A 38 -2.81 -0.60 -5.91
N ALA A 39 -4.13 -0.64 -6.03
CA ALA A 39 -4.94 0.47 -6.55
C ALA A 39 -5.88 1.06 -5.48
N ALA A 40 -6.85 0.28 -5.01
CA ALA A 40 -7.95 0.80 -4.20
C ALA A 40 -7.48 1.34 -2.83
N LEU A 41 -6.67 0.56 -2.09
CA LEU A 41 -6.17 1.00 -0.80
C LEU A 41 -5.21 2.18 -0.92
N ASN A 42 -4.31 2.18 -1.91
CA ASN A 42 -3.40 3.30 -2.15
C ASN A 42 -4.17 4.61 -2.42
N ALA A 43 -5.24 4.56 -3.23
CA ALA A 43 -6.06 5.74 -3.52
C ALA A 43 -6.75 6.30 -2.26
N VAL A 44 -7.33 5.43 -1.42
CA VAL A 44 -7.97 5.84 -0.16
C VAL A 44 -6.94 6.39 0.83
N GLN A 45 -5.80 5.72 0.99
CA GLN A 45 -4.74 6.17 1.90
C GLN A 45 -4.16 7.53 1.50
N ILE A 46 -3.97 7.78 0.20
CA ILE A 46 -3.53 9.09 -0.31
C ILE A 46 -4.59 10.15 -0.01
N ALA A 47 -5.88 9.86 -0.23
CA ALA A 47 -6.96 10.78 0.08
C ALA A 47 -7.04 11.12 1.58
N GLU A 48 -6.91 10.12 2.46
CA GLU A 48 -6.87 10.31 3.92
C GLU A 48 -5.70 11.20 4.35
N VAL A 49 -4.49 10.98 3.80
CA VAL A 49 -3.32 11.80 4.09
C VAL A 49 -3.52 13.24 3.63
N LEU A 50 -4.11 13.43 2.45
CA LEU A 50 -4.36 14.76 1.90
C LEU A 50 -5.41 15.53 2.72
N VAL A 51 -6.44 14.86 3.23
CA VAL A 51 -7.42 15.44 4.17
C VAL A 51 -6.75 15.78 5.51
N ASN A 52 -5.98 14.86 6.09
CA ASN A 52 -5.30 15.06 7.37
C ASN A 52 -4.28 16.21 7.33
N ARG A 53 -3.56 16.38 6.22
CA ARG A 53 -2.63 17.49 6.01
C ARG A 53 -3.32 18.78 5.57
N LYS A 54 -4.65 18.80 5.43
CA LYS A 54 -5.46 19.93 4.96
C LYS A 54 -5.01 20.46 3.58
N LEU A 55 -4.48 19.57 2.74
CA LEU A 55 -3.96 19.90 1.42
C LEU A 55 -5.04 19.91 0.33
N ILE A 56 -6.24 19.40 0.64
CA ILE A 56 -7.41 19.48 -0.24
C ILE A 56 -8.47 20.32 0.46
N GLN A 57 -8.91 21.38 -0.22
CA GLN A 57 -10.12 22.12 0.12
C GLN A 57 -11.30 21.49 -0.65
N PRO A 58 -12.50 21.38 -0.06
CA PRO A 58 -13.68 21.03 -0.83
C PRO A 58 -13.81 22.05 -1.96
N ARG A 59 -13.95 21.57 -3.21
CA ARG A 59 -14.33 22.47 -4.29
C ARG A 59 -15.65 23.10 -3.88
N ALA A 60 -15.72 24.44 -3.83
CA ALA A 60 -16.98 25.16 -3.65
C ALA A 60 -17.97 24.52 -4.62
N LYS A 61 -19.13 24.07 -4.09
CA LYS A 61 -20.15 23.29 -4.82
C LYS A 61 -20.09 23.68 -6.28
N ALA A 62 -19.77 22.72 -7.16
CA ALA A 62 -20.02 22.90 -8.58
C ALA A 62 -21.50 23.25 -8.66
N ALA A 63 -21.76 24.54 -8.83
CA ALA A 63 -23.08 25.13 -8.74
C ALA A 63 -23.81 24.80 -10.04
N ALA A 64 -25.07 24.40 -9.88
CA ALA A 64 -26.06 24.04 -10.90
C ALA A 64 -25.91 22.63 -11.50
#